data_AF-A0A2P7AUV2-F1
#
_entry.id   AF-A0A2P7AUV2-F1
#
_cell.length_a   1.000
_cell.length_b   1.000
_cell.length_c   1.000
_cell.angle_alpha   90.00
_cell.angle_beta   90.00
_cell.angle_gamma   90.00
#
_symmetry.space_group_name_H-M   'P 1'
#
loop_
_entity.id
_entity.type
_entity.pdbx_description
1 polymer ?
#
loop_
_entity_poly.entity_id
_entity_poly.type
_entity_poly.pdbx_seq_one_letter_code
_entity_poly.pdbx_strand_id
1 'polypeptide(L)'
;MSRSRGEPPEGLIDREYPFQIAVLACEVSWRFENVMFLAEKLGSWRLHRSLSVDGEGFIIYRFSRQEGAECFLKAFDGEWITPAERKKGTWRSKNVRMLVGRDVGLQVRMLP
;
A
#
# COMPACT_ATOMS: atom_id res chain seq x y z
N MET A 1 16.05 -4.10 16.80
CA MET A 1 15.89 -3.24 15.60
C MET A 1 16.68 -1.97 15.81
N SER A 2 17.82 -1.84 15.13
CA SER A 2 18.67 -0.65 15.24
C SER A 2 17.98 0.48 14.49
N ARG A 3 17.49 1.50 15.20
CA ARG A 3 17.07 2.76 14.55
C ARG A 3 18.34 3.35 13.96
N SER A 4 18.37 3.59 12.65
CA SER A 4 19.43 4.43 12.07
C SER A 4 19.37 5.77 12.80
N ARG A 5 20.49 6.18 13.42
CA ARG A 5 20.55 7.41 14.22
C ARG A 5 20.09 8.58 13.34
N GLY A 6 18.94 9.17 13.65
CA GLY A 6 18.38 10.34 12.96
C GLY A 6 17.08 10.12 12.18
N GLU A 7 16.54 8.90 12.08
CA GLU A 7 15.20 8.73 11.48
C GLU A 7 14.11 9.24 12.44
N PRO A 8 13.19 10.11 11.97
CA PRO A 8 12.06 10.55 12.77
C PRO A 8 11.22 9.35 13.28
N PRO A 9 10.63 9.44 14.48
CA PRO A 9 9.71 8.41 14.95
C PRO A 9 8.55 8.20 13.98
N GLU A 10 8.11 6.95 13.79
CA GLU A 10 7.01 6.62 12.86
C GLU A 10 5.74 7.45 13.14
N GLY A 11 5.44 7.73 14.41
CA GLY A 11 4.31 8.57 14.80
C GLY A 11 4.44 10.03 14.35
N LEU A 12 5.67 10.57 14.28
CA LEU A 12 5.92 11.92 13.75
C LEU A 12 5.73 11.93 12.23
N ILE A 13 6.25 10.91 11.54
CA ILE A 13 6.06 10.74 10.09
C ILE A 13 4.58 10.63 9.76
N ASP A 14 3.80 9.83 10.49
CA ASP A 14 2.36 9.70 10.21
C ASP A 14 1.58 10.98 10.50
N ARG A 15 2.08 11.85 11.38
CA ARG A 15 1.48 13.16 11.65
C ARG A 15 1.78 14.14 10.52
N GLU A 16 2.99 14.13 9.99
CA GLU A 16 3.44 15.00 8.89
C GLU A 16 2.97 14.50 7.52
N TYR A 17 2.76 13.19 7.38
CA TYR A 17 2.35 12.50 6.16
C TYR A 17 1.11 11.60 6.42
N PRO A 18 -0.05 12.21 6.73
CA PRO A 18 -1.24 11.47 7.13
C PRO A 18 -1.97 10.79 5.95
N PHE A 19 -1.74 11.26 4.72
CA PHE A 19 -2.40 10.77 3.52
C PHE A 19 -1.58 9.62 2.92
N GLN A 20 -2.08 8.38 3.01
CA GLN A 20 -1.31 7.21 2.59
C GLN A 20 -2.06 6.38 1.56
N ILE A 21 -1.31 5.95 0.55
CA ILE A 21 -1.79 5.16 -0.57
C ILE A 21 -1.02 3.84 -0.58
N ALA A 22 -1.74 2.73 -0.47
CA ALA A 22 -1.23 1.40 -0.69
C ALA A 22 -1.31 1.07 -2.18
N VAL A 23 -0.19 0.65 -2.77
CA VAL A 23 -0.11 0.21 -4.17
C VAL A 23 0.40 -1.22 -4.19
N LEU A 24 -0.18 -2.07 -5.03
CA LEU A 24 0.23 -3.47 -5.15
C LEU A 24 1.71 -3.54 -5.58
N ALA A 25 2.52 -4.33 -4.88
CA ALA A 25 3.96 -4.34 -5.05
C ALA A 25 4.38 -4.74 -6.48
N CYS A 26 3.65 -5.65 -7.13
CA CYS A 26 3.93 -6.01 -8.52
C CYS A 26 3.68 -4.85 -9.50
N GLU A 27 2.65 -4.01 -9.27
CA GLU A 27 2.40 -2.81 -10.08
C GLU A 27 3.54 -1.79 -9.90
N VAL A 28 4.03 -1.63 -8.68
CA VAL A 28 5.21 -0.81 -8.39
C VAL A 28 6.42 -1.34 -9.13
N SER A 29 6.66 -2.65 -9.13
CA SER A 29 7.79 -3.24 -9.86
C SER A 29 7.70 -3.03 -11.37
N TRP A 30 6.52 -3.16 -11.97
CA TRP A 30 6.36 -2.98 -13.42
C TRP A 30 6.49 -1.53 -13.88
N ARG A 31 6.21 -0.56 -13.01
CA ARG A 31 6.19 0.87 -13.35
C ARG A 31 7.15 1.68 -12.47
N PHE A 32 8.21 1.02 -11.99
CA PHE A 32 9.04 1.52 -10.89
C PHE A 32 9.51 2.96 -11.08
N GLU A 33 10.09 3.28 -12.24
CA GLU A 33 10.61 4.61 -12.52
C GLU A 33 9.51 5.68 -12.47
N ASN A 34 8.35 5.40 -13.08
CA ASN A 34 7.21 6.32 -13.09
C ASN A 34 6.64 6.53 -11.68
N VAL A 35 6.54 5.45 -10.90
CA VAL A 35 6.03 5.47 -9.53
C VAL A 35 6.95 6.30 -8.64
N MET A 36 8.26 6.03 -8.68
CA MET A 36 9.25 6.75 -7.87
C MET A 36 9.31 8.22 -8.27
N PHE A 37 9.36 8.52 -9.57
CA PHE A 37 9.38 9.89 -10.08
C PHE A 37 8.17 10.70 -9.62
N LEU A 38 6.96 10.16 -9.78
CA LEU A 38 5.75 10.87 -9.40
C LEU A 38 5.61 10.99 -7.88
N ALA A 39 5.94 9.95 -7.12
CA ALA A 39 5.94 10.00 -5.66
C ALA A 39 6.86 11.11 -5.12
N GLU A 40 8.07 11.21 -5.64
CA GLU A 40 9.04 12.25 -5.27
C GLU A 40 8.53 13.64 -5.65
N LYS A 41 8.06 13.82 -6.89
CA LYS A 41 7.53 15.09 -7.38
C LYS A 41 6.34 15.60 -6.55
N LEU A 42 5.54 14.69 -6.01
CA LEU A 42 4.38 14.99 -5.17
C LEU A 42 4.73 15.13 -3.68
N GLY A 43 6.01 15.04 -3.31
CA GLY A 43 6.46 15.22 -1.93
C GLY A 43 6.13 14.03 -1.02
N SER A 44 6.16 12.81 -1.55
CA SER A 44 6.07 11.60 -0.72
C SER A 44 7.26 11.51 0.24
N TRP A 45 7.02 10.98 1.43
CA TRP A 45 8.10 10.57 2.32
C TRP A 45 8.97 9.51 1.64
N ARG A 46 10.29 9.68 1.74
CA ARG A 46 11.31 8.92 0.99
C ARG A 46 11.40 7.43 1.38
N LEU A 47 11.08 7.08 2.62
CA LEU A 47 11.16 5.69 3.08
C LEU A 47 9.76 5.08 2.99
N HIS A 48 9.49 4.29 1.96
CA HIS A 48 8.19 3.62 1.84
C HIS A 48 8.08 2.44 2.82
N ARG A 49 6.85 2.09 3.19
CA ARG A 49 6.58 0.88 4.01
C ARG A 49 6.02 -0.21 3.13
N SER A 50 6.37 -1.46 3.41
CA SER A 50 5.68 -2.61 2.84
C SER A 50 4.66 -3.16 3.83
N LEU A 51 3.57 -3.70 3.29
CA LEU A 51 2.54 -4.41 4.03
C LEU A 51 2.22 -5.68 3.25
N SER A 52 2.02 -6.81 3.94
CA SER A 52 1.46 -8.01 3.32
C SER A 52 0.05 -8.24 3.84
N VAL A 53 -0.89 -8.42 2.91
CA VAL A 53 -2.31 -8.66 3.21
C VAL A 53 -2.79 -9.77 2.30
N ASP A 54 -3.39 -10.81 2.88
CA ASP A 54 -4.03 -11.92 2.16
C ASP A 54 -3.13 -12.59 1.08
N GLY A 55 -1.82 -12.64 1.36
CA GLY A 55 -0.81 -13.25 0.50
C GLY A 55 -0.26 -12.34 -0.60
N GLU A 56 -0.72 -11.08 -0.68
CA GLU A 56 -0.22 -10.06 -1.59
C GLU A 56 0.68 -9.06 -0.86
N GLY A 57 1.60 -8.45 -1.61
CA GLY A 57 2.48 -7.38 -1.13
C GLY A 57 1.99 -6.01 -1.58
N PHE A 58 2.04 -5.04 -0.68
CA PHE A 58 1.69 -3.64 -0.95
C PHE A 58 2.83 -2.72 -0.51
N ILE A 59 3.06 -1.65 -1.26
CA ILE A 59 3.96 -0.55 -0.91
C ILE A 59 3.12 0.67 -0.57
N ILE A 60 3.44 1.29 0.56
CA ILE A 60 2.70 2.41 1.14
C ILE A 60 3.49 3.68 0.88
N TYR A 61 2.91 4.54 0.04
CA TYR A 61 3.35 5.90 -0.23
C TYR A 61 2.64 6.85 0.72
N ARG A 62 3.37 7.84 1.25
CA ARG A 62 2.88 8.70 2.33
C ARG A 62 3.10 10.14 1.95
N PHE A 63 2.05 10.93 1.93
CA PHE A 63 2.05 12.31 1.44
C PHE A 63 1.63 13.26 2.56
N SER A 64 2.23 14.45 2.56
CA SER A 64 1.87 15.54 3.47
C SER A 64 0.62 16.31 3.03
N ARG A 65 0.29 16.24 1.74
CA ARG A 65 -0.85 16.91 1.11
C ARG A 65 -1.80 15.92 0.49
N GLN A 66 -3.11 16.14 0.68
CA GLN A 66 -4.16 15.26 0.15
C GLN A 66 -4.17 15.27 -1.37
N GLU A 67 -3.98 16.44 -1.98
CA GLU A 67 -4.01 16.62 -3.44
C GLU A 67 -2.91 15.81 -4.13
N GLY A 68 -1.73 15.72 -3.49
CA GLY A 68 -0.63 14.87 -3.95
C GLY A 68 -1.01 13.39 -3.86
N ALA A 69 -1.56 12.96 -2.74
CA ALA A 69 -2.03 11.58 -2.59
C ALA A 69 -3.14 11.23 -3.59
N GLU A 70 -4.09 12.13 -3.86
CA GLU A 70 -5.16 11.93 -4.86
C GLU A 70 -4.63 11.86 -6.30
N CYS A 71 -3.64 12.70 -6.65
CA CYS A 71 -2.98 12.62 -7.95
C CYS A 71 -2.27 11.28 -8.12
N PHE A 72 -1.53 10.85 -7.09
CA PHE A 72 -0.83 9.57 -7.09
C PHE A 72 -1.78 8.37 -7.14
N LEU A 73 -2.86 8.41 -6.36
CA LEU A 73 -3.93 7.41 -6.34
C LEU A 73 -4.50 7.20 -7.75
N LYS A 74 -4.84 8.29 -8.45
CA LYS A 74 -5.39 8.24 -9.83
C LYS A 74 -4.40 7.70 -10.85
N ALA A 75 -3.09 7.92 -10.65
CA ALA A 75 -2.06 7.51 -11.60
C ALA A 75 -1.72 6.01 -11.52
N PHE A 76 -1.87 5.40 -10.34
CA PHE A 76 -1.39 4.03 -10.08
C PHE A 76 -2.44 3.08 -9.49
N ASP A 77 -3.72 3.46 -9.53
CA ASP A 77 -4.86 2.65 -9.08
C ASP A 77 -4.66 2.10 -7.66
N GLY A 78 -4.07 2.92 -6.79
CA GLY A 78 -3.82 2.57 -5.39
C GLY A 78 -5.10 2.54 -4.55
N GLU A 79 -4.93 2.37 -3.24
CA GLU A 79 -6.01 2.39 -2.28
C GLU A 79 -5.64 3.23 -1.06
N TRP A 80 -6.61 3.97 -0.54
CA TRP A 80 -6.42 4.69 0.72
C TRP A 80 -6.17 3.72 1.86
N ILE A 81 -5.19 4.05 2.70
CA ILE A 81 -4.93 3.40 3.98
C ILE A 81 -4.62 4.46 5.02
N THR A 82 -5.21 4.37 6.19
CA THR A 82 -4.88 5.27 7.30
C THR A 82 -3.66 4.75 8.07
N PRO A 83 -2.89 5.63 8.74
CA PRO A 83 -1.85 5.19 9.67
C PRO A 83 -2.36 4.21 10.74
N ALA A 84 -3.59 4.39 11.20
CA ALA A 84 -4.21 3.56 12.23
C ALA A 84 -4.48 2.14 11.71
N GLU A 85 -5.07 2.00 10.52
CA GLU A 85 -5.35 0.68 9.94
C GLU A 85 -4.06 -0.06 9.60
N ARG A 86 -3.04 0.65 9.08
CA ARG A 86 -1.71 0.09 8.82
C ARG A 86 -1.06 -0.44 10.10
N LYS A 87 -1.07 0.35 11.18
CA LYS A 87 -0.47 -0.03 12.47
C LYS A 87 -1.19 -1.20 13.15
N LYS A 88 -2.51 -1.24 13.05
CA LYS A 88 -3.34 -2.30 13.65
C LYS A 88 -3.43 -3.56 12.79
N GLY A 89 -2.96 -3.51 11.53
CA GLY A 89 -3.10 -4.61 10.58
C GLY A 89 -4.57 -4.89 10.18
N THR A 90 -5.45 -3.90 10.32
CA THR A 90 -6.89 -4.04 10.06
C THR A 90 -7.27 -3.65 8.64
N TRP A 91 -6.37 -3.01 7.90
CA TRP A 91 -6.61 -2.66 6.50
C TRP A 91 -6.75 -3.92 5.65
N ARG A 92 -7.66 -3.88 4.67
CA ARG A 92 -7.86 -4.92 3.66
C ARG A 92 -7.97 -4.26 2.29
N SER A 93 -7.30 -4.84 1.31
CA SER A 93 -7.34 -4.38 -0.08
C SER A 93 -8.52 -5.02 -0.80
N LYS A 94 -9.19 -4.27 -1.68
CA LYS A 94 -10.13 -4.86 -2.65
C LYS A 94 -9.43 -5.49 -3.86
N ASN A 95 -8.14 -5.21 -4.03
CA ASN A 95 -7.31 -5.58 -5.17
C ASN A 95 -6.44 -6.82 -4.90
N VAL A 96 -6.74 -7.62 -3.87
CA VAL A 96 -6.07 -8.90 -3.61
C VAL A 96 -6.38 -9.85 -4.78
N ARG A 97 -5.34 -10.25 -5.55
CA ARG A 97 -5.52 -11.08 -6.75
C ARG A 97 -5.76 -12.55 -6.44
N MET A 98 -5.55 -13.00 -5.20
CA MET A 98 -5.86 -14.36 -4.78
C MET A 98 -7.34 -14.55 -4.44
N LEU A 99 -8.15 -14.71 -5.49
CA LEU A 99 -9.27 -15.68 -5.54
C LEU A 99 -9.61 -16.08 -7.00
N VAL A 100 -8.62 -16.08 -7.92
CA VAL A 100 -8.73 -16.77 -9.21
C VAL A 100 -7.55 -17.74 -9.31
N GLY A 101 -7.72 -18.96 -8.80
CA GLY A 101 -6.74 -20.04 -8.99
C GLY A 101 -6.29 -20.82 -7.76
N ARG A 102 -6.78 -20.50 -6.55
CA ARG A 102 -6.73 -21.49 -5.44
C ARG A 102 -8.03 -22.28 -5.47
N ASP A 103 -7.91 -23.54 -5.88
CA ASP A 103 -8.90 -24.60 -5.72
C ASP A 103 -9.56 -24.50 -4.33
N VAL A 104 -10.68 -23.79 -4.24
CA VAL A 104 -11.64 -24.00 -3.16
C VAL A 104 -12.55 -25.07 -3.74
N GLY A 105 -12.24 -26.33 -3.40
CA GLY A 105 -12.95 -27.49 -3.89
C GLY A 105 -14.45 -27.27 -3.86
N LEU A 106 -15.02 -26.99 -5.03
CA LEU A 106 -16.45 -27.14 -5.26
C LEU A 106 -16.69 -28.65 -5.22
N GLN A 107 -17.00 -29.14 -4.02
CA GLN A 107 -17.63 -30.43 -3.85
C GLN A 107 -18.97 -30.33 -4.59
N VAL A 108 -18.98 -30.79 -5.84
CA VAL A 108 -20.20 -30.96 -6.63
C VAL A 108 -21.01 -32.02 -5.90
N ARG A 109 -21.96 -31.58 -5.08
CA ARG A 109 -23.03 -32.45 -4.60
C ARG A 109 -23.91 -32.76 -5.80
N MET A 110 -23.68 -33.93 -6.40
CA MET A 110 -24.75 -34.61 -7.13
C MET A 110 -25.84 -34.97 -6.11
N LEU A 111 -27.00 -34.34 -6.25
CA LEU A 111 -28.24 -34.78 -5.64
C LEU A 111 -29.03 -35.59 -6.69
N PRO A 112 -29.87 -36.52 -6.22
CA PRO A 112 -30.03 -37.87 -6.80
C PRO A 112 -30.72 -37.93 -8.16
#